data_AF-A0A059AJT4-F1
#
_entry.id   AF-A0A059AJT4-F1
#
_cell.length_a   1.000
_cell.length_b   1.000
_cell.length_c   1.000
_cell.angle_alpha   90.00
_cell.angle_beta   90.00
_cell.angle_gamma   90.00
#
_symmetry.space_group_name_H-M   'P 1'
#
loop_
_entity.id
_entity.type
_entity.pdbx_description
1 polymer ?
#
loop_
_entity_poly.entity_id
_entity_poly.type
_entity_poly.pdbx_seq_one_letter_code
_entity_poly.pdbx_strand_id
1 'polypeptide(L)'
;MTMPAGDYIYADDFVNVLRQMYKAKKYKNMVIYIEACEAGSILQGLLPRDIGIYATTASNAEENSWAYYCPSGPPGRVPIGGDPAKYGTCLGDLYSIAWMEDSEANDLGKETLQEQYLKVKDRTNLSHVMQYGDTILSKAFVSTYMGRRSNNVSTIPLEELSTSNSQAVPQRDADLVFFQHQVQKAPKDTAESLEAQKRLDEQIAHRSHVDRSISQIVNHLFGDFNVRIYQQYCGRLREYGMQYTRAMANMCNAGVDKDSMKAASIQACYGKVE
;
A
#
# COMPACT_ATOMS: atom_id res chain seq x y z
N MET A 1 5.33 6.93 -0.37
CA MET A 1 5.36 5.62 0.30
C MET A 1 5.79 5.80 1.74
N THR A 2 5.22 5.03 2.66
CA THR A 2 5.61 5.03 4.08
C THR A 2 6.91 4.26 4.31
N MET A 3 7.63 4.60 5.37
CA MET A 3 8.81 3.89 5.85
C MET A 3 8.62 3.60 7.34
N PRO A 4 9.09 2.43 7.85
CA PRO A 4 8.91 2.06 9.25
C PRO A 4 9.62 3.02 10.21
N ALA A 5 10.67 3.68 9.76
CA ALA A 5 11.38 4.74 10.47
C ALA A 5 11.84 5.83 9.49
N GLY A 6 12.03 7.04 10.02
CA GLY A 6 12.47 8.19 9.23
C GLY A 6 11.37 8.82 8.38
N ASP A 7 11.81 9.51 7.32
CA ASP A 7 10.97 10.26 6.40
C ASP A 7 10.28 9.35 5.37
N TYR A 8 9.19 9.87 4.80
CA TYR A 8 8.48 9.20 3.72
C TYR A 8 9.26 9.27 2.41
N ILE A 9 9.08 8.26 1.55
CA ILE A 9 9.58 8.32 0.17
C ILE A 9 8.57 9.09 -0.68
N TYR A 10 8.99 10.26 -1.17
CA TYR A 10 8.23 11.04 -2.15
C TYR A 10 8.51 10.53 -3.58
N ALA A 11 7.50 10.65 -4.44
CA ALA A 11 7.53 10.08 -5.79
C ALA A 11 8.61 10.70 -6.68
N ASP A 12 8.78 12.02 -6.58
CA ASP A 12 9.80 12.78 -7.29
C ASP A 12 11.21 12.40 -6.84
N ASP A 13 11.44 12.29 -5.53
CA ASP A 13 12.72 11.83 -4.98
C ASP A 13 13.06 10.42 -5.46
N PHE A 14 12.10 9.49 -5.39
CA PHE A 14 12.27 8.12 -5.85
C PHE A 14 12.66 8.06 -7.33
N VAL A 15 11.88 8.72 -8.20
CA VAL A 15 12.15 8.74 -9.64
C VAL A 15 13.44 9.49 -9.97
N ASN A 16 13.81 10.52 -9.21
CA ASN A 16 15.07 11.23 -9.39
C ASN A 16 16.28 10.33 -9.12
N VAL A 17 16.21 9.45 -8.12
CA VAL A 17 17.25 8.44 -7.89
C VAL A 17 17.36 7.48 -9.08
N LEU A 18 16.24 7.00 -9.63
CA LEU A 18 16.24 6.13 -10.81
C LEU A 18 16.89 6.80 -12.03
N ARG A 19 16.60 8.09 -12.26
CA ARG A 19 17.24 8.89 -13.32
C ARG A 19 18.75 9.03 -13.10
N GLN A 20 19.19 9.22 -11.86
CA GLN A 20 20.62 9.29 -11.53
C GLN A 20 21.31 7.95 -11.78
N MET A 21 20.69 6.82 -11.39
CA MET A 21 21.20 5.48 -11.65
C MET A 21 21.33 5.19 -13.14
N TYR A 22 20.36 5.62 -13.95
CA TYR A 22 20.42 5.51 -15.41
C TYR A 22 21.61 6.29 -16.00
N LYS A 23 21.73 7.58 -15.64
CA LYS A 23 22.85 8.44 -16.10
C LYS A 23 24.20 7.88 -15.71
N ALA A 24 24.29 7.28 -14.52
CA ALA A 24 25.49 6.64 -14.01
C ALA A 24 25.69 5.20 -14.51
N LYS A 25 24.86 4.72 -15.46
CA LYS A 25 24.93 3.39 -16.10
C LYS A 25 25.00 2.25 -15.10
N LYS A 26 24.20 2.31 -14.03
CA LYS A 26 24.24 1.34 -12.92
C LYS A 26 23.48 0.04 -13.19
N TYR A 27 22.70 -0.01 -14.26
CA TYR A 27 21.96 -1.20 -14.67
C TYR A 27 21.83 -1.24 -16.21
N LYS A 28 21.53 -2.42 -16.75
CA LYS A 28 21.14 -2.57 -18.15
C LYS A 28 19.63 -2.35 -18.31
N ASN A 29 18.85 -3.19 -17.63
CA ASN A 29 17.40 -3.06 -17.49
C ASN A 29 17.03 -3.33 -16.02
N MET A 30 15.92 -2.76 -15.55
CA MET A 30 15.42 -2.93 -14.19
C MET A 30 13.92 -3.19 -14.22
N VAL A 31 13.44 -4.06 -13.32
CA VAL A 31 12.01 -4.28 -13.09
C VAL A 31 11.67 -3.91 -11.65
N ILE A 32 10.56 -3.19 -11.46
CA ILE A 32 10.10 -2.72 -10.15
C ILE A 32 8.65 -3.18 -9.93
N TYR A 33 8.39 -3.88 -8.83
CA TYR A 33 7.05 -4.26 -8.37
C TYR A 33 6.74 -3.41 -7.14
N ILE A 34 5.61 -2.70 -7.12
CA ILE A 34 5.22 -1.82 -6.00
C ILE A 34 3.88 -2.28 -5.42
N GLU A 35 3.93 -2.91 -4.25
CA GLU A 35 2.78 -3.14 -3.39
C GLU A 35 2.56 -1.93 -2.49
N ALA A 36 1.47 -1.19 -2.74
CA ALA A 36 0.97 -0.13 -1.89
C ALA A 36 -0.42 0.33 -2.36
N CYS A 37 -1.16 1.00 -1.47
CA CYS A 37 -2.27 1.85 -1.87
C CYS A 37 -1.78 3.02 -2.72
N GLU A 38 -2.59 3.42 -3.70
CA GLU A 38 -2.30 4.50 -4.62
C GLU A 38 -0.91 4.37 -5.29
N ALA A 39 -0.41 3.14 -5.47
CA ALA A 39 0.97 2.89 -5.90
C ALA A 39 1.26 3.49 -7.28
N GLY A 40 0.24 3.58 -8.14
CA GLY A 40 0.35 4.27 -9.43
C GLY A 40 0.80 5.74 -9.32
N SER A 41 0.48 6.42 -8.21
CA SER A 41 0.87 7.82 -7.98
C SER A 41 2.39 8.04 -7.84
N ILE A 42 3.14 6.97 -7.54
CA ILE A 42 4.61 7.04 -7.45
C ILE A 42 5.26 7.16 -8.83
N LEU A 43 4.59 6.70 -9.88
CA LEU A 43 5.18 6.54 -11.22
C LEU A 43 4.45 7.34 -12.30
N GLN A 44 3.13 7.52 -12.16
CA GLN A 44 2.29 8.19 -13.15
C GLN A 44 2.75 9.62 -13.41
N GLY A 45 3.10 9.91 -14.67
CA GLY A 45 3.60 11.22 -15.09
C GLY A 45 5.06 11.51 -14.69
N LEU A 46 5.73 10.61 -13.96
CA LEU A 46 7.08 10.83 -13.43
C LEU A 46 8.11 9.89 -14.06
N LEU A 47 7.82 8.58 -14.14
CA LEU A 47 8.77 7.58 -14.64
C LEU A 47 8.94 7.68 -16.17
N PRO A 48 10.16 7.98 -16.68
CA PRO A 48 10.42 8.02 -18.12
C PRO A 48 10.31 6.63 -18.77
N ARG A 49 10.03 6.60 -20.08
CA ARG A 49 9.83 5.35 -20.85
C ARG A 49 11.09 4.87 -21.58
N ASP A 50 12.20 5.59 -21.48
CA ASP A 50 13.43 5.41 -22.25
C ASP A 50 14.67 5.16 -21.38
N ILE A 51 14.46 4.84 -20.10
CA ILE A 51 15.53 4.59 -19.13
C ILE A 51 15.70 3.11 -18.78
N GLY A 52 15.12 2.19 -19.55
CA GLY A 52 15.26 0.74 -19.33
C GLY A 52 14.68 0.25 -18.00
N ILE A 53 13.63 0.90 -17.50
CA ILE A 53 12.90 0.48 -16.30
C ILE A 53 11.48 0.11 -16.69
N TYR A 54 11.03 -1.08 -16.34
CA TYR A 54 9.64 -1.51 -16.42
C TYR A 54 9.09 -1.69 -15.01
N ALA A 55 7.92 -1.14 -14.72
CA ALA A 55 7.35 -1.19 -13.38
C ALA A 55 5.90 -1.63 -13.40
N THR A 56 5.48 -2.36 -12.36
CA THR A 56 4.08 -2.69 -12.10
C THR A 56 3.68 -2.27 -10.70
N THR A 57 2.40 -1.93 -10.52
CA THR A 57 1.87 -1.46 -9.23
C THR A 57 0.62 -2.24 -8.86
N ALA A 58 0.40 -2.47 -7.57
CA ALA A 58 -0.78 -3.18 -7.03
C ALA A 58 -2.10 -2.46 -7.32
N SER A 59 -2.05 -1.14 -7.40
CA SER A 59 -3.20 -0.25 -7.55
C SER A 59 -2.90 0.87 -8.54
N ASN A 60 -3.94 1.52 -9.06
CA ASN A 60 -3.82 2.77 -9.79
C ASN A 60 -3.44 3.92 -8.83
N ALA A 61 -3.45 5.16 -9.32
CA ALA A 61 -3.06 6.29 -8.49
C ALA A 61 -4.06 6.62 -7.39
N GLU A 62 -5.30 6.10 -7.41
CA GLU A 62 -6.45 6.64 -6.69
C GLU A 62 -7.20 5.68 -5.78
N GLU A 63 -6.76 4.44 -5.67
CA GLU A 63 -7.45 3.40 -4.92
C GLU A 63 -6.53 2.67 -3.94
N ASN A 64 -7.14 1.89 -3.04
CA ASN A 64 -6.42 1.04 -2.11
C ASN A 64 -5.78 -0.17 -2.80
N SER A 65 -4.72 -0.71 -2.20
CA SER A 65 -4.40 -2.13 -2.35
C SER A 65 -5.06 -2.95 -1.23
N TRP A 66 -4.86 -4.26 -1.25
CA TRP A 66 -5.66 -5.20 -0.46
C TRP A 66 -4.79 -6.22 0.25
N ALA A 67 -4.89 -6.26 1.57
CA ALA A 67 -4.34 -7.31 2.40
C ALA A 67 -5.10 -8.61 2.14
N TYR A 68 -4.43 -9.75 2.32
CA TYR A 68 -4.95 -11.09 2.05
C TYR A 68 -4.48 -12.09 3.11
N TYR A 69 -5.05 -13.30 3.10
CA TYR A 69 -4.81 -14.32 4.12
C TYR A 69 -5.04 -13.81 5.55
N CYS A 70 -6.12 -13.04 5.75
CA CYS A 70 -6.49 -12.46 7.03
C CYS A 70 -7.23 -13.49 7.92
N PRO A 71 -7.08 -13.41 9.26
CA PRO A 71 -7.64 -14.37 10.21
C PRO A 71 -9.16 -14.28 10.35
N SER A 72 -9.76 -13.18 9.93
CA SER A 72 -11.20 -12.97 10.00
C SER A 72 -11.65 -12.24 8.74
N GLY A 73 -12.38 -12.94 7.87
CA GLY A 73 -13.24 -12.27 6.89
C GLY A 73 -14.50 -11.71 7.58
N PRO A 74 -15.44 -11.13 6.82
CA PRO A 74 -16.75 -10.75 7.35
C PRO A 74 -17.40 -11.91 8.14
N PRO A 75 -18.21 -11.63 9.18
CA PRO A 75 -18.77 -12.67 10.05
C PRO A 75 -19.47 -13.78 9.25
N GLY A 76 -19.11 -15.05 9.53
CA GLY A 76 -19.75 -16.24 8.95
C GLY A 76 -18.93 -17.05 7.93
N ARG A 77 -17.64 -16.76 7.73
CA ARG A 77 -16.76 -17.57 6.85
C ARG A 77 -15.57 -18.17 7.61
N VAL A 78 -15.28 -19.45 7.34
CA VAL A 78 -14.09 -20.15 7.82
C VAL A 78 -12.89 -19.70 6.99
N PRO A 79 -11.83 -19.14 7.60
CA PRO A 79 -10.63 -18.75 6.86
C PRO A 79 -9.90 -19.99 6.33
N ILE A 80 -9.60 -20.00 5.02
CA ILE A 80 -8.68 -20.95 4.41
C ILE A 80 -7.37 -20.19 4.19
N GLY A 81 -6.37 -20.39 5.05
CA GLY A 81 -5.02 -19.83 4.91
C GLY A 81 -4.46 -19.24 6.21
N GLY A 82 -5.20 -18.33 6.85
CA GLY A 82 -4.88 -17.84 8.19
C GLY A 82 -5.63 -18.66 9.23
N ASP A 83 -4.97 -19.61 9.89
CA ASP A 83 -5.55 -20.26 11.08
C ASP A 83 -5.70 -19.17 12.16
N PRO A 84 -6.93 -18.70 12.47
CA PRO A 84 -7.12 -17.61 13.42
C PRO A 84 -6.74 -18.03 14.83
N ALA A 85 -6.62 -19.33 15.13
CA ALA A 85 -6.08 -19.78 16.40
C ALA A 85 -4.57 -19.52 16.50
N LYS A 86 -3.85 -19.46 15.36
CA LYS A 86 -2.39 -19.30 15.28
C LYS A 86 -1.94 -17.90 14.92
N TYR A 87 -2.59 -17.26 13.95
CA TYR A 87 -2.19 -15.97 13.42
C TYR A 87 -3.30 -14.93 13.65
N GLY A 88 -2.93 -13.80 14.24
CA GLY A 88 -3.85 -12.69 14.51
C GLY A 88 -3.74 -11.54 13.53
N THR A 89 -3.14 -11.74 12.36
CA THR A 89 -2.89 -10.70 11.35
C THR A 89 -2.97 -11.29 9.93
N CYS A 90 -3.12 -10.44 8.93
CA CYS A 90 -3.04 -10.82 7.51
C CYS A 90 -1.61 -11.27 7.16
N LEU A 91 -1.48 -12.34 6.36
CA LEU A 91 -0.18 -12.96 6.05
C LEU A 91 0.38 -12.58 4.68
N GLY A 92 -0.38 -11.87 3.86
CA GLY A 92 0.10 -11.36 2.58
C GLY A 92 -0.79 -10.24 2.05
N ASP A 93 -0.51 -9.81 0.83
CA ASP A 93 -1.23 -8.76 0.12
C ASP A 93 -1.58 -9.31 -1.27
N LEU A 94 -2.79 -9.01 -1.77
CA LEU A 94 -3.39 -9.66 -2.93
C LEU A 94 -2.50 -9.58 -4.17
N TYR A 95 -1.93 -8.42 -4.47
CA TYR A 95 -1.01 -8.26 -5.60
C TYR A 95 0.30 -9.00 -5.36
N SER A 96 0.85 -8.89 -4.15
CA SER A 96 2.12 -9.53 -3.79
C SER A 96 2.05 -11.06 -3.88
N ILE A 97 1.03 -11.68 -3.28
CA ILE A 97 0.84 -13.13 -3.35
C ILE A 97 0.56 -13.57 -4.79
N ALA A 98 -0.12 -12.74 -5.59
CA ALA A 98 -0.47 -13.10 -6.96
C ALA A 98 0.78 -13.30 -7.83
N TRP A 99 1.76 -12.40 -7.77
CA TRP A 99 2.97 -12.55 -8.58
C TRP A 99 3.95 -13.56 -7.97
N MET A 100 4.03 -13.66 -6.64
CA MET A 100 4.92 -14.62 -5.99
C MET A 100 4.47 -16.06 -6.25
N GLU A 101 3.20 -16.37 -6.00
CA GLU A 101 2.68 -17.73 -6.20
C GLU A 101 2.64 -18.13 -7.67
N ASP A 102 2.35 -17.19 -8.58
CA ASP A 102 2.52 -17.42 -10.01
C ASP A 102 3.97 -17.77 -10.36
N SER A 103 4.93 -17.01 -9.82
CA SER A 103 6.35 -17.26 -10.09
C SER A 103 6.85 -18.60 -9.54
N GLU A 104 6.23 -19.11 -8.49
CA GLU A 104 6.54 -20.42 -7.91
C GLU A 104 5.86 -21.58 -8.63
N ALA A 105 4.69 -21.33 -9.23
CA ALA A 105 3.88 -22.33 -9.92
C ALA A 105 4.26 -22.52 -11.40
N ASN A 106 5.05 -21.62 -12.00
CA ASN A 106 5.31 -21.60 -13.45
C ASN A 106 6.80 -21.70 -13.81
N ASP A 107 7.09 -22.15 -15.04
CA ASP A 107 8.45 -22.10 -15.59
C ASP A 107 8.79 -20.66 -16.05
N LEU A 108 9.55 -19.95 -15.21
CA LEU A 108 10.01 -18.58 -15.47
C LEU A 108 10.90 -18.43 -16.72
N GLY A 109 11.42 -19.54 -17.27
CA GLY A 109 12.14 -19.57 -18.53
C GLY A 109 11.23 -19.53 -19.77
N LYS A 110 9.92 -19.71 -19.58
CA LYS A 110 8.90 -19.69 -20.64
C LYS A 110 7.91 -18.55 -20.45
N GLU A 111 7.66 -18.15 -19.21
CA GLU A 111 6.78 -17.04 -18.90
C GLU A 111 7.48 -15.69 -19.06
N THR A 112 6.82 -14.79 -19.78
CA THR A 112 7.20 -13.39 -19.94
C THR A 112 6.63 -12.52 -18.82
N LEU A 113 7.28 -11.38 -18.56
CA LEU A 113 6.76 -10.37 -17.62
C LEU A 113 5.36 -9.87 -18.02
N GLN A 114 5.03 -9.88 -19.31
CA GLN A 114 3.71 -9.51 -19.82
C GLN A 114 2.65 -10.54 -19.46
N GLU A 115 2.96 -11.84 -19.61
CA GLU A 115 2.05 -12.93 -19.23
C GLU A 115 1.81 -12.92 -17.72
N GLN A 116 2.88 -12.82 -16.93
CA GLN A 116 2.76 -12.68 -15.49
C GLN A 116 1.92 -11.45 -15.10
N TYR A 117 2.16 -10.28 -15.71
CA TYR A 117 1.35 -9.09 -15.44
C TYR A 117 -0.14 -9.34 -15.71
N LEU A 118 -0.49 -10.01 -16.80
CA LEU A 118 -1.89 -10.30 -17.12
C LEU A 118 -2.53 -11.23 -16.10
N LYS A 119 -1.82 -12.29 -15.66
CA LYS A 119 -2.30 -13.19 -14.60
C LYS A 119 -2.44 -12.47 -13.25
N VAL A 120 -1.46 -11.67 -12.88
CA VAL A 120 -1.46 -10.88 -11.64
C VAL A 120 -2.59 -9.87 -11.65
N LYS A 121 -2.83 -9.21 -12.79
CA LYS A 121 -3.94 -8.28 -12.99
C LYS A 121 -5.30 -8.96 -12.90
N ASP A 122 -5.45 -10.16 -13.46
CA ASP A 122 -6.68 -10.94 -13.38
C ASP A 122 -6.98 -11.37 -11.94
N ARG A 123 -5.96 -11.85 -11.23
CA ARG A 123 -6.09 -12.28 -9.82
C ARG A 123 -6.30 -11.11 -8.86
N THR A 124 -5.63 -9.99 -9.08
CA THR A 124 -5.76 -8.77 -8.26
C THR A 124 -6.93 -7.94 -8.75
N ASN A 125 -8.15 -8.47 -8.65
CA ASN A 125 -9.36 -7.85 -9.24
C ASN A 125 -10.06 -6.83 -8.32
N LEU A 126 -9.55 -6.59 -7.12
CA LEU A 126 -10.08 -5.60 -6.16
C LEU A 126 -9.41 -4.23 -6.31
N SER A 127 -8.32 -4.16 -7.07
CA SER A 127 -7.63 -2.95 -7.50
C SER A 127 -7.20 -3.11 -8.96
N HIS A 128 -6.68 -2.06 -9.57
CA HIS A 128 -6.22 -2.04 -10.94
C HIS A 128 -4.70 -2.12 -10.95
N VAL A 129 -4.18 -3.30 -11.29
CA VAL A 129 -2.74 -3.46 -11.53
C VAL A 129 -2.33 -2.64 -12.76
N MET A 130 -1.34 -1.77 -12.60
CA MET A 130 -0.88 -0.87 -13.67
C MET A 130 0.54 -1.22 -14.13
N GLN A 131 0.91 -0.77 -15.34
CA GLN A 131 2.26 -0.84 -15.90
C GLN A 131 2.79 0.56 -16.22
N TYR A 132 4.07 0.80 -15.97
CA TYR A 132 4.76 2.06 -16.24
C TYR A 132 6.17 1.83 -16.83
N GLY A 133 6.75 2.90 -17.37
CA GLY A 133 8.11 2.90 -17.91
C GLY A 133 8.22 2.29 -19.31
N ASP A 134 9.34 1.61 -19.57
CA ASP A 134 9.65 0.95 -20.84
C ASP A 134 8.90 -0.39 -20.95
N THR A 135 7.67 -0.33 -21.44
CA THR A 135 6.81 -1.51 -21.57
C THR A 135 7.31 -2.52 -22.61
N ILE A 136 8.29 -2.18 -23.45
CA ILE A 136 8.90 -3.16 -24.38
C ILE A 136 9.61 -4.26 -23.57
N LEU A 137 10.12 -3.93 -22.39
CA LEU A 137 10.78 -4.90 -21.50
C LEU A 137 9.82 -5.96 -20.96
N SER A 138 8.49 -5.77 -21.02
CA SER A 138 7.54 -6.79 -20.57
C SER A 138 7.59 -8.08 -21.42
N LYS A 139 8.21 -8.02 -22.61
CA LYS A 139 8.47 -9.19 -23.46
C LYS A 139 9.61 -10.08 -22.96
N ALA A 140 10.41 -9.62 -22.00
CA ALA A 140 11.48 -10.43 -21.43
C ALA A 140 10.92 -11.55 -20.54
N PHE A 141 11.60 -12.69 -20.52
CA PHE A 141 11.28 -13.79 -19.61
C PHE A 141 11.49 -13.38 -18.16
N VAL A 142 10.59 -13.81 -17.27
CA VAL A 142 10.64 -13.51 -15.83
C VAL A 142 11.96 -14.00 -15.22
N SER A 143 12.49 -15.13 -15.72
CA SER A 143 13.78 -15.69 -15.28
C SER A 143 14.97 -14.77 -15.49
N THR A 144 14.88 -13.76 -16.36
CA THR A 144 15.92 -12.74 -16.54
C THR A 144 16.12 -11.92 -15.27
N TYR A 145 15.06 -11.72 -14.47
CA TYR A 145 15.06 -10.85 -13.30
C TYR A 145 14.91 -11.64 -11.99
N MET A 146 14.20 -12.77 -12.01
CA MET A 146 13.94 -13.59 -10.81
C MET A 146 14.75 -14.90 -10.79
N GLY A 147 15.56 -15.15 -11.82
CA GLY A 147 16.32 -16.39 -11.98
C GLY A 147 15.45 -17.58 -12.42
N ARG A 148 16.08 -18.73 -12.60
CA ARG A 148 15.42 -19.97 -13.02
C ARG A 148 15.70 -21.07 -12.00
N ARG A 149 14.66 -21.70 -11.45
CA ARG A 149 14.80 -22.89 -10.61
C ARG A 149 15.17 -24.10 -11.50
N SER A 150 16.06 -24.98 -11.03
CA SER A 150 16.53 -26.14 -11.81
C SER A 150 15.56 -27.34 -11.80
N ASN A 151 14.59 -27.37 -10.87
CA ASN A 151 13.78 -28.55 -10.62
C ASN A 151 12.29 -28.25 -10.83
N ASN A 152 11.62 -29.18 -11.52
CA ASN A 152 10.16 -29.30 -11.56
C ASN A 152 9.70 -29.75 -10.16
N VAL A 153 9.47 -28.81 -9.25
CA VAL A 153 8.69 -29.12 -8.04
C VAL A 153 7.27 -29.35 -8.49
N SER A 154 6.61 -30.38 -7.97
CA SER A 154 5.19 -30.64 -8.18
C SER A 154 4.41 -29.39 -7.78
N THR A 155 3.99 -28.60 -8.76
CA THR A 155 3.22 -27.38 -8.51
C THR A 155 1.78 -27.76 -8.32
N ILE A 156 1.22 -27.38 -7.18
CA ILE A 156 -0.23 -27.37 -6.99
C ILE A 156 -0.81 -26.50 -8.11
N PRO A 157 -1.82 -26.97 -8.88
CA PRO A 157 -2.47 -26.15 -9.88
C PRO A 157 -2.94 -24.83 -9.25
N LEU A 158 -2.65 -23.70 -9.89
CA LEU A 158 -3.08 -22.37 -9.45
C LEU A 158 -4.61 -22.30 -9.23
N GLU A 159 -5.36 -23.21 -9.87
CA GLU A 159 -6.80 -23.44 -9.71
C GLU A 159 -7.22 -23.88 -8.29
N GLU A 160 -6.31 -24.44 -7.48
CA GLU A 160 -6.54 -24.75 -6.05
C GLU A 160 -6.21 -23.57 -5.12
N LEU A 161 -5.49 -22.54 -5.59
CA LEU A 161 -5.22 -21.33 -4.83
C LEU A 161 -6.44 -20.40 -4.92
N SER A 162 -7.35 -20.58 -3.96
CA SER A 162 -8.57 -19.79 -3.71
C SER A 162 -8.59 -18.41 -4.39
N THR A 163 -9.40 -18.29 -5.43
CA THR A 163 -9.83 -17.03 -6.07
C THR A 163 -10.81 -16.23 -5.20
N SER A 164 -10.98 -16.61 -3.92
CA SER A 164 -12.00 -16.04 -3.08
C SER A 164 -11.59 -14.68 -2.53
N ASN A 165 -12.02 -13.63 -3.23
CA ASN A 165 -11.99 -12.23 -2.78
C ASN A 165 -12.60 -12.00 -1.38
N SER A 166 -13.32 -12.98 -0.84
CA SER A 166 -13.91 -12.90 0.50
C SER A 166 -12.92 -12.87 1.66
N GLN A 167 -11.62 -13.01 1.37
CA GLN A 167 -10.54 -12.96 2.34
C GLN A 167 -9.72 -11.67 2.28
N ALA A 168 -10.04 -10.77 1.36
CA ALA A 168 -9.30 -9.53 1.20
C ALA A 168 -9.85 -8.43 2.11
N VAL A 169 -8.95 -7.65 2.70
CA VAL A 169 -9.28 -6.48 3.51
C VAL A 169 -8.57 -5.28 2.90
N PRO A 170 -9.21 -4.10 2.78
CA PRO A 170 -8.50 -2.90 2.33
C PRO A 170 -7.24 -2.69 3.19
N GLN A 171 -6.09 -2.40 2.57
CA GLN A 171 -4.82 -2.32 3.31
C GLN A 171 -4.89 -1.38 4.51
N ARG A 172 -5.64 -0.29 4.39
CA ARG A 172 -5.81 0.70 5.46
C ARG A 172 -6.50 0.13 6.69
N ASP A 173 -7.26 -0.95 6.54
CA ASP A 173 -8.01 -1.59 7.63
C ASP A 173 -7.33 -2.87 8.14
N ALA A 174 -6.27 -3.34 7.48
CA ALA A 174 -5.51 -4.53 7.88
C ALA A 174 -5.00 -4.44 9.34
N ASP A 175 -4.50 -3.28 9.75
CA ASP A 175 -4.09 -3.05 11.16
C ASP A 175 -5.25 -3.20 12.14
N LEU A 176 -6.46 -2.78 11.77
CA LEU A 176 -7.63 -2.92 12.63
C LEU A 176 -8.02 -4.38 12.80
N VAL A 177 -7.81 -5.22 11.78
CA VAL A 177 -8.02 -6.67 11.89
C VAL A 177 -7.16 -7.25 13.01
N PHE A 178 -5.91 -6.81 13.14
CA PHE A 178 -5.02 -7.25 14.22
C PHE A 178 -5.53 -6.86 15.60
N PHE A 179 -5.91 -5.59 15.80
CA PHE A 179 -6.43 -5.14 17.10
C PHE A 179 -7.78 -5.80 17.43
N GLN A 180 -8.67 -5.95 16.45
CA GLN A 180 -9.94 -6.65 16.61
C GLN A 180 -9.73 -8.11 16.98
N HIS A 181 -8.75 -8.78 16.36
CA HIS A 181 -8.42 -10.15 16.69
C HIS A 181 -7.91 -10.29 18.14
N GLN A 182 -7.09 -9.36 18.62
CA GLN A 182 -6.66 -9.37 20.02
C GLN A 182 -7.84 -9.26 21.00
N VAL A 183 -8.81 -8.38 20.72
CA VAL A 183 -10.02 -8.25 21.52
C VAL A 183 -10.83 -9.55 21.53
N GLN A 184 -11.00 -10.18 20.38
CA GLN A 184 -11.77 -11.43 20.25
C GLN A 184 -11.10 -12.62 20.95
N LYS A 185 -9.76 -12.65 20.95
CA LYS A 185 -8.98 -13.74 21.55
C LYS A 185 -8.86 -13.61 23.07
N ALA A 186 -8.87 -12.38 23.60
CA ALA A 186 -8.71 -12.15 25.02
C ALA A 186 -9.87 -12.74 25.85
N PRO A 187 -9.60 -13.35 27.03
CA PRO A 187 -10.66 -13.88 27.87
C PRO A 187 -11.56 -12.75 28.41
N LYS A 188 -12.88 -12.94 28.35
CA LYS A 188 -13.86 -11.92 28.76
C LYS A 188 -13.66 -11.49 30.22
N ASP A 189 -13.92 -10.22 30.49
CA ASP A 189 -13.89 -9.60 31.83
C ASP A 189 -12.52 -9.68 32.53
N THR A 190 -11.44 -9.76 31.76
CA THR A 190 -10.05 -9.74 32.25
C THR A 190 -9.35 -8.40 31.98
N ALA A 191 -8.30 -8.11 32.75
CA ALA A 191 -7.42 -6.98 32.47
C ALA A 191 -6.82 -7.02 31.05
N GLU A 192 -6.57 -8.22 30.50
CA GLU A 192 -6.11 -8.41 29.14
C GLU A 192 -7.16 -7.96 28.11
N SER A 193 -8.42 -8.36 28.30
CA SER A 193 -9.51 -7.94 27.40
C SER A 193 -9.76 -6.43 27.44
N LEU A 194 -9.63 -5.81 28.63
CA LEU A 194 -9.75 -4.37 28.79
C LEU A 194 -8.61 -3.62 28.08
N GLU A 195 -7.37 -4.09 28.23
CA GLU A 195 -6.20 -3.49 27.56
C GLU A 195 -6.26 -3.66 26.05
N ALA A 196 -6.68 -4.83 25.55
CA ALA A 196 -6.88 -5.06 24.12
C ALA A 196 -7.95 -4.12 23.52
N GLN A 197 -9.07 -3.95 24.22
CA GLN A 197 -10.13 -3.04 23.80
C GLN A 197 -9.64 -1.59 23.81
N LYS A 198 -8.93 -1.18 24.86
CA LYS A 198 -8.34 0.16 24.96
C LYS A 198 -7.41 0.47 23.78
N ARG A 199 -6.54 -0.47 23.39
CA ARG A 199 -5.65 -0.29 22.23
C ARG A 199 -6.40 -0.15 20.92
N LEU A 200 -7.46 -0.94 20.71
CA LEU A 200 -8.32 -0.81 19.54
C LEU A 200 -9.00 0.57 19.50
N ASP A 201 -9.54 1.01 20.64
CA ASP A 201 -10.20 2.30 20.78
C ASP A 201 -9.24 3.47 20.53
N GLU A 202 -8.00 3.38 21.01
CA GLU A 202 -6.94 4.37 20.74
C GLU A 202 -6.64 4.48 19.23
N GLN A 203 -6.57 3.38 18.50
CA GLN A 203 -6.38 3.42 17.04
C GLN A 203 -7.56 4.05 16.33
N ILE A 204 -8.79 3.69 16.69
CA ILE A 204 -10.01 4.25 16.10
C ILE A 204 -10.09 5.76 16.40
N ALA A 205 -9.82 6.16 17.65
CA ALA A 205 -9.82 7.55 18.07
C ALA A 205 -8.77 8.37 17.32
N HIS A 206 -7.56 7.82 17.14
CA HIS A 206 -6.50 8.47 16.38
C HIS A 206 -6.90 8.67 14.90
N ARG A 207 -7.42 7.63 14.23
CA ARG A 207 -7.91 7.72 12.85
C ARG A 207 -8.99 8.80 12.72
N SER A 208 -9.98 8.74 13.61
CA SER A 208 -11.06 9.72 13.67
C SER A 208 -10.58 11.15 13.94
N HIS A 209 -9.51 11.32 14.72
CA HIS A 209 -8.87 12.62 14.92
C HIS A 209 -8.20 13.14 13.65
N VAL A 210 -7.46 12.30 12.92
CA VAL A 210 -6.85 12.68 11.64
C VAL A 210 -7.92 13.08 10.63
N ASP A 211 -8.98 12.27 10.48
CA ASP A 211 -10.07 12.54 9.53
C ASP A 211 -10.77 13.87 9.82
N ARG A 212 -11.10 14.12 11.10
CA ARG A 212 -11.72 15.39 11.51
C ARG A 212 -10.78 16.56 11.29
N SER A 213 -9.50 16.43 11.64
CA SER A 213 -8.53 17.52 11.51
C SER A 213 -8.34 17.89 10.05
N ILE A 214 -8.12 16.89 9.17
CA ILE A 214 -8.01 17.13 7.73
C ILE A 214 -9.32 17.67 7.15
N SER A 215 -10.48 17.17 7.57
CA SER A 215 -11.77 17.71 7.10
C SER A 215 -11.96 19.17 7.53
N GLN A 216 -11.62 19.53 8.76
CA GLN A 216 -11.68 20.91 9.25
C GLN A 216 -10.72 21.81 8.49
N ILE A 217 -9.50 21.33 8.27
CA ILE A 217 -8.47 21.97 7.47
C ILE A 217 -9.01 22.22 6.08
N VAL A 218 -9.42 21.18 5.36
CA VAL A 218 -9.97 21.26 4.00
C VAL A 218 -11.17 22.21 3.96
N ASN A 219 -12.07 22.17 4.94
CA ASN A 219 -13.21 23.10 5.01
C ASN A 219 -12.79 24.55 5.28
N HIS A 220 -11.72 24.76 6.03
CA HIS A 220 -11.16 26.09 6.30
C HIS A 220 -10.29 26.59 5.14
N LEU A 221 -9.72 25.65 4.39
CA LEU A 221 -8.68 25.77 3.36
C LEU A 221 -9.15 25.26 2.01
N PHE A 222 -10.43 25.38 1.72
CA PHE A 222 -10.80 25.73 0.37
C PHE A 222 -10.65 27.26 0.30
N GLY A 223 -9.41 27.83 0.32
CA GLY A 223 -8.08 27.29 -0.11
C GLY A 223 -6.91 27.39 0.91
N ASP A 224 -6.07 26.34 1.11
CA ASP A 224 -4.61 26.34 1.46
C ASP A 224 -3.97 25.23 2.38
N PHE A 225 -3.35 24.12 1.88
CA PHE A 225 -2.53 23.16 2.70
C PHE A 225 -1.13 22.63 2.23
N ASN A 226 -0.21 22.34 3.19
CA ASN A 226 1.12 21.68 3.06
C ASN A 226 1.44 20.59 4.13
N VAL A 227 1.78 19.36 3.71
CA VAL A 227 2.09 18.18 4.59
C VAL A 227 3.00 18.50 5.78
N ARG A 228 4.13 19.19 5.56
CA ARG A 228 5.13 19.46 6.61
C ARG A 228 4.59 20.40 7.69
N ILE A 229 3.75 21.36 7.28
CA ILE A 229 3.15 22.33 8.20
C ILE A 229 2.09 21.64 9.06
N TYR A 230 1.30 20.71 8.51
CA TYR A 230 0.38 19.91 9.33
C TYR A 230 1.09 19.07 10.36
N GLN A 231 2.15 18.36 9.97
CA GLN A 231 2.85 17.50 10.90
C GLN A 231 3.45 18.29 12.08
N GLN A 232 3.76 19.57 11.88
CA GLN A 232 4.22 20.48 12.93
C GLN A 232 3.11 20.86 13.93
N TYR A 233 1.86 21.05 13.48
CA TYR A 233 0.77 21.59 14.31
C TYR A 233 -0.28 20.57 14.76
N CYS A 234 -0.43 19.48 14.01
CA CYS A 234 -1.45 18.44 14.22
C CYS A 234 -0.84 17.07 14.54
N GLY A 235 0.49 17.00 14.62
CA GLY A 235 1.24 15.76 14.83
C GLY A 235 1.40 14.91 13.57
N ARG A 236 2.16 13.82 13.71
CA ARG A 236 2.54 12.96 12.58
C ARG A 236 1.29 12.24 12.02
N LEU A 237 1.08 12.33 10.70
CA LEU A 237 -0.01 11.65 9.97
C LEU A 237 -0.06 10.11 10.16
N ARG A 238 1.07 9.50 10.56
CA ARG A 238 1.29 8.03 10.59
C ARG A 238 0.93 7.40 9.23
N GLU A 239 0.72 6.10 9.17
CA GLU A 239 0.44 5.40 7.90
C GLU A 239 -0.97 5.73 7.39
N TYR A 240 -1.96 5.69 8.28
CA TYR A 240 -3.35 5.98 7.93
C TYR A 240 -3.56 7.38 7.33
N GLY A 241 -2.90 8.42 7.86
CA GLY A 241 -3.07 9.80 7.39
C GLY A 241 -2.45 10.08 6.02
N MET A 242 -1.61 9.19 5.48
CA MET A 242 -1.00 9.37 4.16
C MET A 242 -2.02 9.39 3.02
N GLN A 243 -3.21 8.86 3.24
CA GLN A 243 -4.32 8.95 2.29
C GLN A 243 -4.67 10.38 1.88
N TYR A 244 -4.40 11.34 2.78
CA TYR A 244 -4.74 12.73 2.56
C TYR A 244 -3.72 13.46 1.70
N THR A 245 -2.57 12.85 1.35
CA THR A 245 -1.55 13.48 0.50
C THR A 245 -2.07 13.95 -0.86
N ARG A 246 -3.08 13.29 -1.45
CA ARG A 246 -3.77 13.82 -2.64
C ARG A 246 -4.45 15.16 -2.37
N ALA A 247 -5.24 15.25 -1.29
CA ALA A 247 -5.90 16.49 -0.93
C ALA A 247 -4.87 17.62 -0.74
N MET A 248 -3.74 17.29 -0.13
CA MET A 248 -2.61 18.19 0.08
C MET A 248 -1.96 18.63 -1.24
N ALA A 249 -1.74 17.70 -2.18
CA ALA A 249 -1.20 18.01 -3.49
C ALA A 249 -2.15 18.88 -4.33
N ASN A 250 -3.46 18.58 -4.31
CA ASN A 250 -4.48 19.37 -4.97
C ASN A 250 -4.50 20.80 -4.44
N MET A 251 -4.29 20.97 -3.14
CA MET A 251 -4.12 22.28 -2.53
C MET A 251 -2.87 22.98 -3.07
N CYS A 252 -1.67 22.40 -3.00
CA CYS A 252 -0.48 23.00 -3.63
C CYS A 252 -0.71 23.42 -5.10
N ASN A 253 -1.39 22.58 -5.89
CA ASN A 253 -1.71 22.86 -7.29
C ASN A 253 -2.67 24.04 -7.48
N ALA A 254 -3.46 24.38 -6.46
CA ALA A 254 -4.38 25.52 -6.45
C ALA A 254 -3.70 26.86 -6.07
N GLY A 255 -2.37 26.89 -5.87
CA GLY A 255 -1.63 28.14 -5.63
C GLY A 255 -1.53 28.55 -4.16
N VAL A 256 -1.88 27.63 -3.29
CA VAL A 256 -1.85 27.71 -1.84
C VAL A 256 -0.48 28.07 -1.27
N ASP A 257 -0.42 29.05 -0.36
CA ASP A 257 0.82 29.46 0.30
C ASP A 257 1.02 28.82 1.69
N LYS A 258 2.26 28.95 2.20
CA LYS A 258 2.67 28.32 3.47
C LYS A 258 2.07 28.98 4.70
N ASP A 259 1.82 30.28 4.67
CA ASP A 259 1.34 31.04 5.82
C ASP A 259 -0.16 30.80 6.05
N SER A 260 -0.94 30.80 4.96
CA SER A 260 -2.36 30.42 4.98
C SER A 260 -2.54 29.00 5.51
N MET A 261 -1.70 28.08 5.06
CA MET A 261 -1.64 26.72 5.59
C MET A 261 -1.34 26.65 7.10
N LYS A 262 -0.34 27.41 7.56
CA LYS A 262 0.01 27.46 8.99
C LYS A 262 -1.16 27.95 9.83
N ALA A 263 -1.83 29.02 9.41
CA ALA A 263 -2.96 29.58 10.14
C ALA A 263 -4.10 28.57 10.32
N ALA A 264 -4.45 27.86 9.26
CA ALA A 264 -5.52 26.87 9.30
C ALA A 264 -5.17 25.59 10.05
N SER A 265 -3.91 25.15 9.96
CA SER A 265 -3.42 24.01 10.76
C SER A 265 -3.47 24.33 12.25
N ILE A 266 -3.07 25.54 12.64
CA ILE A 266 -3.24 26.05 13.99
C ILE A 266 -4.73 26.01 14.33
N GLN A 267 -5.61 26.62 13.54
CA GLN A 267 -7.04 26.67 13.87
C GLN A 267 -7.72 25.31 14.02
N ALA A 268 -7.39 24.33 13.17
CA ALA A 268 -7.99 23.00 13.23
C ALA A 268 -7.47 22.17 14.40
N CYS A 269 -6.22 22.41 14.84
CA CYS A 269 -5.53 21.55 15.79
C CYS A 269 -5.24 22.22 17.15
N TYR A 270 -5.43 23.54 17.30
CA TYR A 270 -5.27 24.24 18.57
C TYR A 270 -6.36 23.85 19.58
N GLY A 271 -5.93 23.36 20.74
CA GLY A 271 -6.80 22.88 21.83
C GLY A 271 -6.73 21.37 22.09
N LYS A 272 -5.87 20.61 21.39
CA LYS A 272 -5.67 19.17 21.62
C LYS A 272 -4.21 18.71 21.54
N VAL A 273 -3.28 19.56 22.00
CA VAL A 273 -1.91 19.13 22.32
C VAL A 273 -1.81 18.98 23.83
N GLU A 274 -2.27 17.84 24.33
CA GLU A 274 -1.77 17.20 25.55
C GLU A 274 -1.40 15.75 25.21
#